data_AF-A0A2A2T606-F1
#
_entry.id   AF-A0A2A2T606-F1
#
_cell.length_a   1.000
_cell.length_b   1.000
_cell.length_c   1.000
_cell.angle_alpha   90.00
_cell.angle_beta   90.00
_cell.angle_gamma   90.00
#
_symmetry.space_group_name_H-M   'P 1'
#
loop_
_entity.id
_entity.type
_entity.pdbx_description
1 polymer ?
#
loop_
_entity_poly.entity_id
_entity_poly.type
_entity_poly.pdbx_seq_one_letter_code
_entity_poly.pdbx_strand_id
1 'polypeptide(L)'
;MSLEEDPAPTPASKALKAWYATLVQAMHSGVPSDQGVFIQPMPPLAASARASDFLAAQWTVDEDAGRTEAQERDNWCGWAFFSPRGQAHCALLFTGTTVGWGGGAMVWVDGEPVPVPRFATGGSRLEDTGEWLNERWFAVRLGGFYEHPHARICISAHGLGNIFGYWIYDAQTRTARSIAPGDEDAWETPKAEVVGNDLAIYASPEDQVAGRVARWVPL
;
A
#
# COMPACT_ATOMS: atom_id res chain seq x y z
N MET A 1 -23.73 28.91 -2.11
CA MET A 1 -22.79 27.80 -1.86
C MET A 1 -23.66 26.64 -1.43
N SER A 2 -24.02 25.79 -2.39
CA SER A 2 -24.86 24.61 -2.12
C SER A 2 -23.98 23.62 -1.38
N LEU A 3 -24.36 23.26 -0.16
CA LEU A 3 -23.88 22.01 0.44
C LEU A 3 -24.52 20.92 -0.43
N GLU A 4 -23.77 20.40 -1.39
CA GLU A 4 -24.14 19.14 -2.02
C GLU A 4 -24.31 18.13 -0.89
N GLU A 5 -25.52 17.61 -0.70
CA GLU A 5 -25.75 16.53 0.23
C GLU A 5 -24.85 15.36 -0.19
N ASP A 6 -24.01 14.90 0.74
CA ASP A 6 -23.14 13.75 0.48
C ASP A 6 -24.00 12.59 -0.05
N PRO A 7 -23.61 11.99 -1.20
CA PRO A 7 -24.35 10.88 -1.75
C PRO A 7 -24.45 9.75 -0.73
N ALA A 8 -25.63 9.14 -0.64
CA ALA A 8 -25.87 8.08 0.33
C ALA A 8 -24.84 6.93 0.18
N PRO A 9 -24.29 6.38 1.27
CA PRO A 9 -23.25 5.36 1.20
C PRO A 9 -23.72 4.12 0.42
N THR A 10 -22.93 3.71 -0.57
CA THR A 10 -23.21 2.53 -1.39
C THR A 10 -23.12 1.23 -0.59
N PRO A 11 -23.67 0.11 -1.09
CA PRO A 11 -23.49 -1.19 -0.46
C PRO A 11 -22.02 -1.58 -0.25
N ALA A 12 -21.12 -1.22 -1.18
CA ALA A 12 -19.69 -1.47 -1.05
C ALA A 12 -19.07 -0.65 0.10
N SER A 13 -19.37 0.65 0.17
CA SER A 13 -18.93 1.53 1.27
C SER A 13 -19.37 1.03 2.65
N LYS A 14 -20.63 0.60 2.78
CA LYS A 14 -21.15 0.02 4.03
C LYS A 14 -20.48 -1.31 4.40
N ALA A 15 -20.22 -2.16 3.41
CA ALA A 15 -19.55 -3.44 3.62
C ALA A 15 -18.09 -3.26 4.06
N LEU A 16 -17.36 -2.33 3.43
CA LEU A 16 -15.99 -1.98 3.82
C LEU A 16 -15.92 -1.46 5.27
N LYS A 17 -16.83 -0.55 5.65
CA LYS A 17 -16.97 -0.08 7.04
C LYS A 17 -17.21 -1.22 8.02
N ALA A 18 -18.14 -2.13 7.70
CA ALA A 18 -18.50 -3.24 8.58
C ALA A 18 -17.35 -4.25 8.74
N TRP A 19 -16.66 -4.55 7.64
CA TRP A 19 -15.48 -5.41 7.67
C TRP A 19 -14.35 -4.79 8.50
N TYR A 20 -14.06 -3.50 8.29
CA TYR A 20 -13.08 -2.77 9.11
C TYR A 20 -13.42 -2.82 10.61
N ALA A 21 -14.67 -2.55 10.98
CA ALA A 21 -15.10 -2.67 12.38
C ALA A 21 -14.87 -4.09 12.94
N THR A 22 -15.02 -5.12 12.10
CA THR A 22 -14.75 -6.51 12.48
C THR A 22 -13.25 -6.74 12.74
N LEU A 23 -12.37 -6.18 11.90
CA LEU A 23 -10.92 -6.24 12.11
C LEU A 23 -10.50 -5.56 13.42
N VAL A 24 -11.04 -4.36 13.68
CA VAL A 24 -10.78 -3.60 14.92
C VAL A 24 -11.23 -4.40 16.14
N GLN A 25 -12.41 -5.00 16.09
CA GLN A 25 -12.92 -5.82 17.18
C GLN A 25 -12.07 -7.09 17.40
N ALA A 26 -11.68 -7.79 16.33
CA ALA A 26 -10.84 -8.97 16.42
C ALA A 26 -9.46 -8.64 17.02
N MET A 27 -8.90 -7.49 16.66
CA MET A 27 -7.67 -7.00 17.27
C MET A 27 -7.84 -6.72 18.75
N HIS A 28 -8.86 -5.97 19.16
CA HIS A 28 -9.12 -5.69 20.58
C HIS A 28 -9.34 -6.98 21.38
N SER A 29 -9.74 -8.06 20.69
CA SER A 29 -9.93 -9.40 21.27
C SER A 29 -8.66 -10.26 21.25
N GLY A 30 -7.53 -9.76 20.75
CA GLY A 30 -6.24 -10.46 20.72
C GLY A 30 -6.15 -11.57 19.68
N VAL A 31 -6.96 -11.53 18.61
CA VAL A 31 -6.91 -12.53 17.54
C VAL A 31 -5.59 -12.41 16.76
N PRO A 32 -4.83 -13.51 16.55
CA PRO A 32 -3.59 -13.48 15.77
C PRO A 32 -3.80 -13.05 14.32
N SER A 33 -2.89 -12.25 13.76
CA SER A 33 -2.99 -11.69 12.40
C SER A 33 -2.86 -12.72 11.27
N ASP A 34 -2.32 -13.90 11.56
CA ASP A 34 -2.21 -15.04 10.66
C ASP A 34 -3.42 -15.98 10.74
N GLN A 35 -4.45 -15.61 11.49
CA GLN A 35 -5.64 -16.42 11.73
C GLN A 35 -6.94 -15.65 11.49
N GLY A 36 -7.98 -16.39 11.11
CA GLY A 36 -9.35 -15.91 11.13
C GLY A 36 -9.59 -14.71 10.20
N VAL A 37 -10.19 -13.64 10.74
CA VAL A 37 -10.74 -12.50 9.97
C VAL A 37 -9.69 -11.69 9.22
N PHE A 38 -8.42 -11.69 9.66
CA PHE A 38 -7.36 -10.91 9.01
C PHE A 38 -6.94 -11.52 7.68
N ILE A 39 -7.01 -12.85 7.53
CA ILE A 39 -6.68 -13.54 6.29
C ILE A 39 -7.92 -13.87 5.45
N GLN A 40 -9.12 -13.51 5.92
CA GLN A 40 -10.32 -13.67 5.11
C GLN A 40 -10.22 -12.73 3.90
N PRO A 41 -10.54 -13.21 2.69
CA PRO A 41 -10.62 -12.34 1.54
C PRO A 41 -11.61 -11.22 1.87
N MET A 42 -11.20 -10.00 1.56
CA MET A 42 -12.14 -8.89 1.59
C MET A 42 -13.29 -9.25 0.64
N PRO A 43 -14.56 -8.95 0.98
CA PRO A 43 -15.67 -9.33 0.12
C PRO A 43 -15.44 -8.87 -1.33
N PRO A 44 -15.97 -9.59 -2.34
CA PRO A 44 -15.85 -9.20 -3.77
C PRO A 44 -16.27 -7.76 -4.06
N LEU A 45 -17.01 -7.14 -3.14
CA LEU A 45 -17.47 -5.75 -3.18
C LEU A 45 -16.34 -4.72 -3.22
N ALA A 46 -15.15 -5.04 -2.71
CA ALA A 46 -14.01 -4.12 -2.78
C ALA A 46 -13.42 -3.97 -4.19
N ALA A 47 -13.50 -5.04 -5.00
CA ALA A 47 -13.16 -4.97 -6.43
C ALA A 47 -14.12 -4.06 -7.20
N SER A 48 -15.36 -3.92 -6.72
CA SER A 48 -16.37 -3.04 -7.33
C SER A 48 -16.43 -1.64 -6.72
N ALA A 49 -15.62 -1.38 -5.69
CA ALA A 49 -15.60 -0.10 -5.01
C ALA A 49 -15.03 0.98 -5.93
N ARG A 50 -15.54 2.19 -5.83
CA ARG A 50 -15.11 3.38 -6.58
C ARG A 50 -14.52 4.40 -5.62
N ALA A 51 -13.74 5.36 -6.12
CA ALA A 51 -13.22 6.45 -5.27
C ALA A 51 -14.33 7.16 -4.45
N SER A 52 -15.51 7.36 -5.04
CA SER A 52 -16.69 7.94 -4.37
C SER A 52 -17.23 7.12 -3.19
N ASP A 53 -17.00 5.80 -3.18
CA ASP A 53 -17.46 4.92 -2.09
C ASP A 53 -16.62 5.10 -0.82
N PHE A 54 -15.37 5.53 -0.97
CA PHE A 54 -14.46 5.84 0.13
C PHE A 54 -14.72 7.25 0.68
N LEU A 55 -15.09 8.22 -0.16
CA LEU A 55 -15.58 9.54 0.27
C LEU A 55 -16.81 9.46 1.19
N ALA A 56 -17.76 8.56 0.91
CA ALA A 56 -18.98 8.37 1.71
C ALA A 56 -18.75 7.63 3.05
N ALA A 57 -17.51 7.23 3.30
CA ALA A 57 -17.07 6.66 4.54
C ALA A 57 -16.20 7.69 5.30
N GLN A 58 -15.98 7.56 6.61
CA GLN A 58 -15.10 8.51 7.32
C GLN A 58 -13.63 8.24 6.92
N TRP A 59 -13.24 8.75 5.75
CA TRP A 59 -11.91 8.69 5.13
C TRP A 59 -11.58 10.12 4.68
N THR A 60 -10.31 10.49 4.63
CA THR A 60 -9.89 11.87 4.32
C THR A 60 -9.24 11.89 2.95
N VAL A 61 -9.84 12.57 1.99
CA VAL A 61 -9.39 12.47 0.59
C VAL A 61 -8.32 13.51 0.30
N ASP A 62 -7.17 13.06 -0.21
CA ASP A 62 -6.08 13.91 -0.70
C ASP A 62 -6.12 13.93 -2.23
N GLU A 63 -6.92 14.86 -2.77
CA GLU A 63 -7.16 15.00 -4.21
C GLU A 63 -5.87 15.36 -5.00
N ASP A 64 -4.92 16.06 -4.37
CA ASP A 64 -3.70 16.58 -5.02
C ASP A 64 -2.72 15.46 -5.42
N ALA A 65 -2.79 14.30 -4.74
CA ALA A 65 -1.92 13.16 -5.00
C ALA A 65 -2.61 12.01 -5.75
N GLY A 66 -3.84 12.20 -6.25
CA GLY A 66 -4.58 11.16 -6.97
C GLY A 66 -4.87 9.93 -6.10
N ARG A 67 -4.87 10.09 -4.77
CA ARG A 67 -5.02 9.03 -3.77
C ARG A 67 -6.21 9.35 -2.88
N THR A 68 -6.94 8.31 -2.48
CA THR A 68 -7.98 8.46 -1.46
C THR A 68 -7.42 7.93 -0.14
N GLU A 69 -7.06 8.82 0.78
CA GLU A 69 -6.52 8.44 2.08
C GLU A 69 -7.63 8.15 3.08
N ALA A 70 -7.39 7.28 4.07
CA ALA A 70 -8.12 7.35 5.33
C ALA A 70 -7.23 8.04 6.35
N GLN A 71 -7.77 9.05 7.04
CA GLN A 71 -7.25 9.41 8.33
C GLN A 71 -8.42 9.53 9.31
N GLU A 72 -8.55 8.55 10.20
CA GLU A 72 -9.38 8.72 11.40
C GLU A 72 -8.46 9.15 12.55
N ARG A 73 -8.92 10.17 13.29
CA ARG A 73 -8.28 10.72 14.49
C ARG A 73 -7.80 9.59 15.40
N ASP A 74 -6.49 9.48 15.52
CA ASP A 74 -5.76 8.81 16.61
C ASP A 74 -5.47 7.29 16.53
N ASN A 75 -5.19 6.72 15.33
CA ASN A 75 -4.17 5.64 15.09
C ASN A 75 -4.59 4.41 14.23
N TRP A 76 -5.31 4.54 13.11
CA TRP A 76 -5.37 3.46 12.09
C TRP A 76 -5.30 4.02 10.66
N CYS A 77 -4.47 3.40 9.82
CA CYS A 77 -4.09 3.91 8.51
C CYS A 77 -4.39 2.85 7.42
N GLY A 78 -5.60 2.90 6.86
CA GLY A 78 -5.93 2.16 5.65
C GLY A 78 -5.83 3.10 4.45
N TRP A 79 -5.34 2.62 3.31
CA TRP A 79 -5.30 3.40 2.06
C TRP A 79 -5.94 2.61 0.95
N ALA A 80 -6.73 3.31 0.14
CA ALA A 80 -7.29 2.78 -1.09
C ALA A 80 -6.61 3.45 -2.29
N PHE A 81 -6.05 2.61 -3.16
CA PHE A 81 -5.39 3.04 -4.38
C PHE A 81 -6.15 2.49 -5.57
N PHE A 82 -6.59 3.38 -6.45
CA PHE A 82 -7.27 3.02 -7.68
C PHE A 82 -6.34 3.16 -8.87
N SER A 83 -6.43 2.23 -9.82
CA SER A 83 -5.67 2.36 -11.05
C SER A 83 -6.09 3.62 -11.82
N PRO A 84 -5.16 4.35 -12.45
CA PRO A 84 -5.41 5.73 -12.88
C PRO A 84 -6.46 5.88 -14.00
N ARG A 85 -6.59 4.92 -14.92
CA ARG A 85 -7.48 4.97 -16.09
C ARG A 85 -8.64 3.99 -15.93
N GLY A 86 -9.83 4.54 -15.74
CA GLY A 86 -11.04 3.73 -15.62
C GLY A 86 -11.16 2.98 -14.28
N GLN A 87 -10.18 3.11 -13.38
CA GLN A 87 -10.22 2.56 -12.02
C GLN A 87 -10.59 1.09 -12.02
N ALA A 88 -10.00 0.35 -12.97
CA ALA A 88 -10.30 -1.07 -13.17
C ALA A 88 -9.85 -1.94 -12.00
N HIS A 89 -8.82 -1.48 -11.28
CA HIS A 89 -8.27 -2.17 -10.13
C HIS A 89 -8.30 -1.32 -8.87
N CYS A 90 -8.50 -1.99 -7.73
CA CYS A 90 -8.47 -1.39 -6.40
C CYS A 90 -7.50 -2.17 -5.52
N ALA A 91 -6.47 -1.48 -5.03
CA ALA A 91 -5.56 -1.99 -4.02
C ALA A 91 -5.88 -1.35 -2.66
N LEU A 92 -6.08 -2.18 -1.64
CA LEU A 92 -6.16 -1.71 -0.26
C LEU A 92 -4.89 -2.10 0.49
N LEU A 93 -4.27 -1.12 1.13
CA LEU A 93 -3.13 -1.29 2.01
C LEU A 93 -3.56 -0.90 3.43
N PHE A 94 -3.35 -1.77 4.39
CA PHE A 94 -3.51 -1.44 5.80
C PHE A 94 -2.14 -1.51 6.42
N THR A 95 -1.69 -0.45 7.10
CA THR A 95 -0.47 -0.49 7.92
C THR A 95 -0.73 0.12 9.29
N GLY A 96 -0.01 -0.37 10.29
CA GLY A 96 -0.16 0.11 11.66
C GLY A 96 0.97 -0.36 12.55
N THR A 97 1.34 0.50 13.49
CA THR A 97 2.40 0.27 14.49
C THR A 97 1.84 -0.08 15.87
N THR A 98 0.52 -0.16 16.04
CA THR A 98 -0.09 -0.49 17.33
C THR A 98 0.23 -1.93 17.72
N VAL A 99 0.82 -2.06 18.91
CA VAL A 99 1.37 -3.24 19.61
C VAL A 99 0.51 -4.52 19.58
N GLY A 100 -0.77 -4.43 19.18
CA GLY A 100 -1.68 -5.57 19.03
C GLY A 100 -1.64 -6.29 17.66
N TRP A 101 -1.10 -5.65 16.63
CA TRP A 101 -0.68 -6.32 15.40
C TRP A 101 0.84 -6.42 15.48
N GLY A 102 1.42 -7.59 15.19
CA GLY A 102 2.89 -7.75 15.16
C GLY A 102 3.53 -6.97 14.00
N GLY A 103 3.41 -5.64 14.00
CA GLY A 103 3.89 -4.68 13.00
C GLY A 103 3.56 -5.12 11.58
N GLY A 104 2.29 -5.13 11.17
CA GLY A 104 1.88 -5.71 9.89
C GLY A 104 1.33 -4.69 8.91
N ALA A 105 1.82 -4.75 7.66
CA ALA A 105 1.07 -4.32 6.50
C ALA A 105 0.24 -5.50 5.99
N MET A 106 -0.91 -5.21 5.39
CA MET A 106 -1.71 -6.18 4.64
C MET A 106 -2.18 -5.53 3.35
N VAL A 107 -2.14 -6.29 2.27
CA VAL A 107 -2.53 -5.82 0.94
C VAL A 107 -3.61 -6.72 0.38
N TRP A 108 -4.66 -6.12 -0.16
CA TRP A 108 -5.65 -6.77 -1.02
C TRP A 108 -5.67 -6.08 -2.35
N VAL A 109 -5.81 -6.83 -3.44
CA VAL A 109 -6.03 -6.30 -4.77
C VAL A 109 -7.26 -6.97 -5.36
N ASP A 110 -8.24 -6.17 -5.77
CA ASP A 110 -9.51 -6.63 -6.31
C ASP A 110 -10.24 -7.62 -5.40
N GLY A 111 -10.21 -7.35 -4.09
CA GLY A 111 -10.85 -8.19 -3.07
C GLY A 111 -10.01 -9.40 -2.61
N GLU A 112 -8.95 -9.74 -3.32
CA GLU A 112 -8.12 -10.91 -2.99
C GLU A 112 -6.92 -10.53 -2.12
N PRO A 113 -6.62 -11.28 -1.05
CA PRO A 113 -5.46 -11.02 -0.21
C PRO A 113 -4.18 -11.34 -1.00
N VAL A 114 -3.22 -10.42 -0.96
CA VAL A 114 -1.93 -10.57 -1.63
C VAL A 114 -0.84 -10.86 -0.59
N PRO A 115 -0.02 -11.90 -0.77
CA PRO A 115 1.12 -12.14 0.09
C PRO A 115 2.10 -10.96 0.10
N VAL A 116 2.43 -10.48 1.30
CA VAL A 116 3.38 -9.37 1.49
C VAL A 116 4.68 -9.87 2.13
N PRO A 117 5.83 -9.27 1.79
CA PRO A 117 7.12 -9.62 2.38
C PRO A 117 7.17 -9.26 3.88
N ARG A 118 7.68 -10.19 4.69
CA ARG A 118 7.78 -10.08 6.15
C ARG A 118 9.20 -10.40 6.62
N PHE A 119 9.58 -9.87 7.78
CA PHE A 119 10.72 -10.32 8.56
C PHE A 119 10.45 -11.69 9.18
N ALA A 120 11.51 -12.37 9.62
CA ALA A 120 11.39 -13.64 10.35
C ALA A 120 10.57 -13.51 11.65
N THR A 121 10.52 -12.31 12.23
CA THR A 121 9.71 -11.98 13.42
C THR A 121 8.21 -11.80 13.11
N GLY A 122 7.80 -11.88 11.84
CA GLY A 122 6.42 -11.69 11.39
C GLY A 122 6.07 -10.25 11.00
N GLY A 123 6.90 -9.28 11.38
CA GLY A 123 6.74 -7.88 11.01
C GLY A 123 6.79 -7.66 9.50
N SER A 124 5.95 -6.79 8.98
CA SER A 124 5.93 -6.39 7.58
C SER A 124 7.18 -5.62 7.20
N ARG A 125 7.58 -5.81 5.95
CA ARG A 125 8.64 -5.00 5.32
C ARG A 125 8.10 -3.91 4.41
N LEU A 126 6.78 -3.87 4.17
CA LEU A 126 6.16 -2.81 3.39
C LEU A 126 6.06 -1.53 4.20
N GLU A 127 6.39 -0.42 3.56
CA GLU A 127 6.02 0.92 4.02
C GLU A 127 4.52 1.15 3.78
N ASP A 128 4.03 2.29 4.25
CA ASP A 128 2.62 2.59 4.36
C ASP A 128 2.00 3.32 3.18
N THR A 129 2.81 3.63 2.17
CA THR A 129 2.33 4.24 0.93
C THR A 129 2.57 3.33 -0.26
N GLY A 130 1.55 3.20 -1.09
CA GLY A 130 1.59 2.52 -2.38
C GLY A 130 1.17 3.43 -3.52
N GLU A 131 1.40 2.98 -4.76
CA GLU A 131 0.99 3.68 -5.96
C GLU A 131 0.75 2.70 -7.11
N TRP A 132 -0.24 2.99 -7.95
CA TRP A 132 -0.38 2.32 -9.24
C TRP A 132 0.56 2.97 -10.24
N LEU A 133 1.52 2.21 -10.75
CA LEU A 133 2.47 2.68 -11.76
C LEU A 133 1.81 2.80 -13.14
N ASN A 134 0.78 1.99 -13.38
CA ASN A 134 -0.14 2.05 -14.51
C ASN A 134 -1.38 1.18 -14.22
N GLU A 135 -2.18 0.83 -15.23
CA GLU A 135 -3.35 -0.04 -15.09
C GLU A 135 -3.07 -1.48 -14.63
N ARG A 136 -1.81 -1.90 -14.57
CA ARG A 136 -1.43 -3.29 -14.33
C ARG A 136 -0.60 -3.47 -13.07
N TRP A 137 0.29 -2.52 -12.79
CA TRP A 137 1.31 -2.69 -11.75
C TRP A 137 1.04 -1.80 -10.56
N PHE A 138 0.83 -2.42 -9.39
CA PHE A 138 0.77 -1.74 -8.11
C PHE A 138 2.12 -1.89 -7.39
N ALA A 139 2.64 -0.82 -6.83
CA ALA A 139 3.93 -0.79 -6.16
C ALA A 139 3.81 -0.24 -4.74
N VAL A 140 4.58 -0.83 -3.82
CA VAL A 140 4.70 -0.37 -2.42
C VAL A 140 6.18 -0.37 -2.08
N ARG A 141 6.65 0.66 -1.36
CA ARG A 141 8.04 0.71 -0.92
C ARG A 141 8.32 -0.41 0.07
N LEU A 142 9.47 -1.06 -0.11
CA LEU A 142 9.94 -2.17 0.71
C LEU A 142 11.12 -1.67 1.53
N GLY A 143 11.13 -1.85 2.84
CA GLY A 143 12.24 -1.49 3.71
C GLY A 143 12.87 -2.68 4.43
N GLY A 144 13.54 -2.38 5.54
CA GLY A 144 14.20 -3.40 6.36
C GLY A 144 15.56 -3.84 5.83
N PHE A 145 16.21 -3.02 5.01
CA PHE A 145 17.54 -3.28 4.46
C PHE A 145 18.63 -2.80 5.43
N TYR A 146 18.56 -3.25 6.68
CA TYR A 146 19.42 -2.75 7.77
C TYR A 146 20.91 -3.08 7.59
N GLU A 147 21.21 -4.15 6.85
CA GLU A 147 22.58 -4.60 6.56
C GLU A 147 23.19 -3.91 5.34
N HIS A 148 22.44 -3.05 4.66
CA HIS A 148 22.91 -2.38 3.46
C HIS A 148 24.08 -1.42 3.76
N PRO A 149 25.14 -1.35 2.94
CA PRO A 149 26.33 -0.52 3.23
C PRO A 149 26.03 0.97 3.43
N HIS A 150 25.01 1.48 2.73
CA HIS A 150 24.54 2.86 2.86
C HIS A 150 23.46 3.06 3.93
N ALA A 151 23.04 2.02 4.65
CA ALA A 151 22.05 2.13 5.71
C ALA A 151 22.57 3.00 6.86
N ARG A 152 21.69 3.85 7.38
CA ARG A 152 21.96 4.71 8.53
C ARG A 152 20.93 4.44 9.62
N ILE A 153 21.34 4.62 10.87
CA ILE A 153 20.41 4.58 12.00
C ILE A 153 19.46 5.76 11.83
N CYS A 154 18.21 5.45 11.53
CA CYS A 154 17.13 6.41 11.40
C CYS A 154 15.83 5.77 11.88
N ILE A 155 14.97 6.61 12.46
CA ILE A 155 13.63 6.21 12.87
C ILE A 155 12.72 6.66 11.74
N SER A 156 12.45 5.78 10.77
CA SER A 156 11.35 5.98 9.83
C SER A 156 10.02 5.68 10.54
N ALA A 157 8.90 6.09 9.94
CA ALA A 157 7.55 5.95 10.53
C ALA A 157 7.25 4.52 11.02
N HIS A 158 7.84 3.51 10.36
CA HIS A 158 7.67 2.09 10.68
C HIS A 158 8.97 1.39 11.13
N GLY A 159 10.03 2.15 11.42
CA GLY A 159 11.32 1.60 11.83
C GLY A 159 12.02 0.76 10.77
N LEU A 160 11.70 0.97 9.49
CA LEU A 160 12.20 0.18 8.35
C LEU A 160 13.57 0.64 7.80
N GLY A 161 14.20 1.65 8.43
CA GLY A 161 15.45 2.25 7.96
C GLY A 161 15.25 3.30 6.86
N ASN A 162 16.36 3.73 6.26
CA ASN A 162 16.40 4.77 5.20
C ASN A 162 16.64 4.20 3.80
N ILE A 163 17.00 2.92 3.67
CA ILE A 163 17.22 2.30 2.36
C ILE A 163 16.00 1.47 1.99
N PHE A 164 15.47 1.73 0.80
CA PHE A 164 14.26 1.12 0.30
C PHE A 164 14.49 0.37 -1.01
N GLY A 165 13.62 -0.61 -1.25
CA GLY A 165 13.37 -1.24 -2.53
C GLY A 165 11.91 -1.15 -2.88
N TYR A 166 11.46 -2.02 -3.77
CA TYR A 166 10.05 -2.10 -4.16
C TYR A 166 9.50 -3.51 -3.97
N TRP A 167 8.27 -3.58 -3.50
CA TRP A 167 7.40 -4.71 -3.76
C TRP A 167 6.43 -4.29 -4.86
N ILE A 168 6.33 -5.08 -5.93
CA ILE A 168 5.40 -4.81 -7.02
C ILE A 168 4.46 -6.00 -7.22
N TYR A 169 3.23 -5.69 -7.60
CA TYR A 169 2.17 -6.65 -7.88
C TYR A 169 1.63 -6.45 -9.29
N ASP A 170 1.56 -7.53 -10.05
CA ASP A 170 0.93 -7.61 -11.35
C ASP A 170 -0.54 -7.99 -11.19
N ALA A 171 -1.46 -7.06 -11.39
CA ALA A 171 -2.89 -7.34 -11.31
C ALA A 171 -3.38 -8.30 -12.41
N GLN A 172 -2.69 -8.35 -13.55
CA GLN A 172 -3.07 -9.21 -14.66
C GLN A 172 -2.69 -10.68 -14.39
N THR A 173 -1.46 -10.93 -13.93
CA THR A 173 -0.99 -12.29 -13.66
C THR A 173 -1.18 -12.74 -12.21
N ARG A 174 -1.57 -11.81 -11.33
CA ARG A 174 -1.74 -11.98 -9.89
C ARG A 174 -0.47 -12.45 -9.19
N THR A 175 0.68 -11.98 -9.65
CA THR A 175 1.98 -12.31 -9.08
C THR A 175 2.62 -11.10 -8.43
N ALA A 176 3.36 -11.33 -7.35
CA ALA A 176 4.11 -10.29 -6.68
C ALA A 176 5.60 -10.60 -6.72
N ARG A 177 6.44 -9.57 -6.73
CA ARG A 177 7.90 -9.72 -6.58
C ARG A 177 8.50 -8.56 -5.81
N SER A 178 9.61 -8.87 -5.13
CA SER A 178 10.42 -7.88 -4.43
C SER A 178 11.66 -7.54 -5.24
N ILE A 179 11.97 -6.26 -5.32
CA ILE A 179 13.15 -5.69 -5.96
C ILE A 179 13.94 -5.00 -4.85
N ALA A 180 15.09 -5.58 -4.50
CA ALA A 180 15.99 -5.04 -3.50
C ALA A 180 17.06 -4.13 -4.13
N PRO A 181 17.51 -3.07 -3.45
CA PRO A 181 18.72 -2.34 -3.83
C PRO A 181 19.94 -3.30 -3.76
N GLY A 182 20.92 -3.07 -4.63
CA GLY A 182 22.24 -3.71 -4.52
C GLY A 182 23.18 -2.83 -3.69
N ASP A 183 24.34 -3.33 -3.29
CA ASP A 183 25.23 -2.68 -2.32
C ASP A 183 25.63 -1.23 -2.64
N GLU A 184 25.68 -0.86 -3.92
CA GLU A 184 26.02 0.48 -4.40
C GLU A 184 24.80 1.42 -4.52
N ASP A 185 23.59 0.91 -4.32
CA ASP A 185 22.33 1.62 -4.53
C ASP A 185 21.88 2.38 -3.28
N ALA A 186 22.06 3.71 -3.29
CA ALA A 186 21.57 4.59 -2.23
C ALA A 186 20.10 5.01 -2.45
N TRP A 187 19.18 4.04 -2.51
CA TRP A 187 17.75 4.28 -2.76
C TRP A 187 17.04 4.76 -1.48
N GLU A 188 17.24 6.03 -1.12
CA GLU A 188 16.63 6.61 0.08
C GLU A 188 15.20 7.09 -0.11
N THR A 189 14.87 7.57 -1.31
CA THR A 189 13.52 8.02 -1.67
C THR A 189 13.21 7.58 -3.11
N PRO A 190 13.30 6.27 -3.39
CA PRO A 190 13.24 5.81 -4.77
C PRO A 190 11.88 6.14 -5.40
N LYS A 191 11.92 6.30 -6.71
CA LYS A 191 10.73 6.45 -7.57
C LYS A 191 10.74 5.34 -8.62
N ALA A 192 9.57 4.93 -9.06
CA ALA A 192 9.43 3.91 -10.08
C ALA A 192 8.41 4.34 -11.13
N GLU A 193 8.64 3.95 -12.37
CA GLU A 193 7.68 4.09 -13.45
C GLU A 193 7.81 2.94 -14.44
N VAL A 194 6.72 2.62 -15.14
CA VAL A 194 6.73 1.61 -16.20
C VAL A 194 7.01 2.29 -17.53
N VAL A 195 8.11 1.88 -18.20
CA VAL A 195 8.49 2.35 -19.53
C VAL A 195 8.53 1.14 -20.47
N GLY A 196 7.54 1.03 -21.36
CA GLY A 196 7.40 -0.15 -22.21
C GLY A 196 7.15 -1.41 -21.38
N ASN A 197 8.08 -2.37 -21.44
CA ASN A 197 8.03 -3.63 -20.70
C ASN A 197 9.01 -3.66 -19.52
N ASP A 198 9.59 -2.52 -19.15
CA ASP A 198 10.57 -2.43 -18.08
C ASP A 198 10.08 -1.48 -16.99
N LEU A 199 10.52 -1.75 -15.78
CA LEU A 199 10.42 -0.85 -14.65
C LEU A 199 11.70 -0.02 -14.59
N ALA A 200 11.56 1.30 -14.73
CA ALA A 200 12.63 2.24 -14.43
C ALA A 200 12.57 2.58 -12.94
N ILE A 201 13.65 2.32 -12.20
CA ILE A 201 13.81 2.71 -10.80
C ILE A 201 14.82 3.85 -10.74
N TYR A 202 14.43 4.94 -10.09
CA TYR A 202 15.24 6.10 -9.81
C TYR A 202 15.60 6.11 -8.32
N ALA A 203 16.83 6.50 -7.97
CA ALA A 203 17.27 6.51 -6.57
C ALA A 203 16.59 7.62 -5.75
N SER A 204 16.22 8.72 -6.41
CA SER A 204 15.51 9.86 -5.81
C SER A 204 14.52 10.51 -6.78
N PRO A 205 13.62 11.41 -6.30
CA PRO A 205 12.76 12.20 -7.18
C PRO A 205 13.54 13.11 -8.14
N GLU A 206 14.69 13.65 -7.71
CA GLU A 206 15.54 14.49 -8.57
C GLU A 206 16.15 13.69 -9.72
N ASP A 207 16.51 12.43 -9.48
CA ASP A 207 16.96 11.51 -10.53
C ASP A 207 15.85 11.22 -11.53
N GLN A 208 14.61 11.04 -11.07
CA GLN A 208 13.45 10.88 -11.95
C GLN A 208 13.24 12.11 -12.84
N VAL A 209 13.22 13.31 -12.25
CA VAL A 209 13.05 14.58 -13.00
C VAL A 209 14.16 14.76 -14.05
N ALA A 210 15.38 14.30 -13.74
CA ALA A 210 16.51 14.39 -14.65
C ALA A 210 16.65 13.18 -15.61
N GLY A 211 15.77 12.17 -15.52
CA GLY A 211 15.83 10.95 -16.34
C GLY A 211 17.03 10.05 -16.05
N ARG A 212 17.63 10.12 -14.86
CA ARG A 212 18.78 9.30 -14.45
C ARG A 212 18.32 7.99 -13.80
N VAL A 213 18.06 6.98 -14.62
CA VAL A 213 17.62 5.67 -14.12
C VAL A 213 18.76 4.99 -13.35
N ALA A 214 18.49 4.62 -12.09
CA ALA A 214 19.41 3.85 -11.26
C ALA A 214 19.40 2.37 -11.67
N ARG A 215 18.22 1.81 -11.97
CA ARG A 215 18.10 0.43 -12.40
C ARG A 215 16.92 0.20 -13.34
N TRP A 216 17.16 -0.60 -14.36
CA TRP A 216 16.13 -1.20 -15.21
C TRP A 216 15.80 -2.62 -14.74
N VAL A 217 14.52 -2.93 -14.59
CA VAL A 217 14.05 -4.27 -14.21
C VAL A 217 12.99 -4.75 -15.20
N PRO A 218 13.19 -5.87 -15.91
CA PRO A 218 12.20 -6.42 -16.84
C PRO A 218 10.89 -6.79 -16.12
N LEU A 219 9.72 -6.42 -16.66
CA LEU A 219 8.39 -6.71 -16.09
C LEU A 219 7.73 -7.94 -16.71
#